data_AF-A0A2P6VJQ5-F1
#
_entry.id   AF-A0A2P6VJQ5-F1
#
_cell.length_a   1.000
_cell.length_b   1.000
_cell.length_c   1.000
_cell.angle_alpha   90.00
_cell.angle_beta   90.00
_cell.angle_gamma   90.00
#
_symmetry.space_group_name_H-M   'P 1'
#
loop_
_entity.id
_entity.type
_entity.pdbx_description
1 polymer ?
#
loop_
_entity_poly.entity_id
_entity_poly.type
_entity_poly.pdbx_seq_one_letter_code
_entity_poly.pdbx_strand_id
1 'polypeptide(L)'
;MNAASLRAVRAQSYCVQCRGTGRTTCSACQGAGIMQNEPVRMNQIKHAAGKVKVLLGINDTKMHDSDWQLTNRCKRCRGTGALPCVHCSGTGLLGPQPRK
;
A
#
# COMPACT_ATOMS: atom_id res chain seq x y z
N MET A 1 -39.78 -22.82 31.04
CA MET A 1 -38.36 -22.41 31.00
C MET A 1 -38.31 -21.01 30.42
N ASN A 2 -37.93 -20.02 31.24
CA ASN A 2 -38.08 -18.59 30.95
C ASN A 2 -36.92 -18.06 30.09
N ALA A 3 -37.25 -17.16 29.18
CA ALA A 3 -36.41 -16.58 28.12
C ALA A 3 -35.26 -15.68 28.64
N ALA A 4 -34.28 -16.28 29.32
CA ALA A 4 -33.02 -15.63 29.69
C ALA A 4 -31.98 -15.77 28.57
N SER A 5 -32.23 -15.21 27.39
CA SER A 5 -31.27 -15.28 26.28
C SER A 5 -31.24 -14.02 25.41
N LEU A 6 -31.54 -12.86 25.99
CA LEU A 6 -31.36 -11.55 25.35
C LEU A 6 -30.46 -10.64 26.17
N ARG A 7 -29.31 -11.17 26.62
CA ARG A 7 -28.19 -10.34 27.11
C ARG A 7 -26.86 -10.96 26.71
N ALA A 8 -26.49 -10.74 25.46
CA ALA A 8 -25.09 -10.65 25.07
C ALA A 8 -25.01 -9.66 23.90
N VAL A 9 -24.77 -8.40 24.21
CA VAL A 9 -24.05 -7.50 23.30
C VAL A 9 -22.73 -8.23 23.05
N ARG A 10 -22.69 -9.05 21.99
CA ARG A 10 -21.55 -9.92 21.69
C ARG A 10 -20.32 -9.03 21.63
N ALA A 11 -19.42 -9.24 22.59
CA ALA A 11 -18.11 -8.64 22.66
C ALA A 11 -17.49 -8.65 21.25
N GLN A 12 -17.50 -7.49 20.59
CA GLN A 12 -16.81 -7.34 19.32
C GLN A 12 -15.33 -7.42 19.65
N SER A 13 -14.73 -8.60 19.44
CA SER A 13 -13.29 -8.77 19.53
C SER A 13 -12.65 -7.95 18.42
N TYR A 14 -12.13 -6.78 18.77
CA TYR A 14 -11.38 -5.97 17.84
C TYR A 14 -10.11 -6.71 17.43
N CYS A 15 -9.71 -6.54 16.18
CA CYS A 15 -8.48 -7.10 15.68
C CYS A 15 -7.30 -6.42 16.38
N VAL A 16 -6.57 -7.17 17.20
CA VAL A 16 -5.39 -6.68 17.94
C VAL A 16 -4.30 -6.16 17.02
N GLN A 17 -4.19 -6.72 15.80
CA GLN A 17 -3.15 -6.33 14.84
C GLN A 17 -3.35 -4.92 14.27
N CYS A 18 -4.60 -4.54 14.00
CA CYS A 18 -4.93 -3.18 13.54
C CYS A 18 -5.59 -2.32 14.62
N ARG A 19 -5.69 -2.84 15.85
CA ARG A 19 -6.37 -2.20 16.99
C ARG A 19 -7.78 -1.70 16.65
N GLY A 20 -8.53 -2.51 15.89
CA GLY A 20 -9.90 -2.16 15.49
C GLY A 20 -10.04 -1.21 14.30
N THR A 21 -8.95 -0.65 13.77
CA THR A 21 -9.02 0.31 12.65
C THR A 21 -9.31 -0.35 11.30
N GLY A 22 -9.15 -1.67 11.20
CA GLY A 22 -9.24 -2.42 9.95
C GLY A 22 -8.09 -2.15 8.98
N ARG A 23 -7.15 -1.26 9.30
CA ARG A 23 -6.07 -0.85 8.40
C ARG A 23 -4.72 -0.97 9.09
N THR A 24 -3.69 -1.18 8.28
CA THR A 24 -2.30 -1.19 8.73
C THR A 24 -1.50 -0.23 7.87
N THR A 25 -0.53 0.45 8.47
CA THR A 25 0.33 1.40 7.77
C THR A 25 1.05 0.68 6.62
N CYS A 26 1.05 1.29 5.43
CA CYS A 26 1.73 0.72 4.28
C CYS A 26 3.24 0.77 4.52
N SER A 27 3.87 -0.40 4.65
CA SER A 27 5.31 -0.51 4.91
C SER A 27 6.18 0.06 3.79
N ALA A 28 5.68 0.05 2.54
CA ALA A 28 6.42 0.53 1.38
C ALA A 28 6.59 2.06 1.34
N CYS A 29 5.62 2.82 1.86
CA CYS A 29 5.68 4.28 1.94
C CYS A 29 5.65 4.81 3.37
N GLN A 30 5.73 3.91 4.36
CA GLN A 30 5.68 4.22 5.78
C GLN A 30 4.50 5.13 6.19
N GLY A 31 3.36 5.01 5.52
CA GLY A 31 2.19 5.85 5.79
C GLY A 31 2.07 7.12 4.96
N ALA A 32 3.13 7.53 4.25
CA ALA A 32 3.13 8.78 3.47
C ALA A 32 2.22 8.73 2.23
N GLY A 33 1.89 7.54 1.73
CA GLY A 33 1.13 7.37 0.49
C GLY A 33 1.94 7.63 -0.78
N ILE A 34 3.13 8.23 -0.67
CA ILE A 34 4.07 8.50 -1.76
C ILE A 34 5.37 7.72 -1.55
N MET A 35 6.02 7.29 -2.63
CA MET A 35 7.40 6.80 -2.54
C MET A 35 8.32 8.00 -2.46
N GLN A 36 9.24 8.02 -1.50
CA GLN A 36 10.32 9.00 -1.54
C GLN A 36 11.12 8.75 -2.81
N ASN A 37 11.36 9.81 -3.58
CA ASN A 37 12.17 9.72 -4.77
C ASN A 37 13.59 9.40 -4.31
N GLU A 38 14.05 8.17 -4.53
CA GLU A 38 15.42 7.80 -4.21
C GLU A 38 16.34 8.72 -5.04
N PRO A 39 17.38 9.32 -4.44
CA PRO A 39 18.30 10.16 -5.21
C PRO A 39 18.94 9.29 -6.28
N VAL A 40 18.44 9.41 -7.51
CA VAL A 40 18.97 8.67 -8.66
C VAL A 40 20.39 9.16 -8.86
N ARG A 41 21.36 8.38 -8.39
CA ARG A 41 22.77 8.64 -8.67
C ARG A 41 22.94 8.58 -10.18
N MET A 42 23.34 9.71 -10.76
CA MET A 42 23.48 9.84 -12.21
C MET A 42 24.56 8.86 -12.70
N ASN A 43 24.12 7.82 -13.40
CA ASN A 43 25.03 6.86 -14.02
C ASN A 43 25.64 7.51 -15.27
N GLN A 44 26.91 7.90 -15.18
CA GLN A 44 27.62 8.63 -16.25
C GLN A 44 27.61 7.86 -17.58
N ILE A 45 27.71 6.53 -17.54
CA ILE A 45 27.70 5.67 -18.73
C ILE A 45 26.32 5.72 -19.39
N LYS A 46 25.24 5.58 -18.62
CA LYS A 46 23.86 5.70 -19.14
C LYS A 46 23.60 7.10 -19.70
N HIS A 47 24.14 8.14 -19.07
CA HIS A 47 24.01 9.53 -19.53
C HIS A 47 24.76 9.77 -20.86
N ALA A 48 25.98 9.25 -20.99
CA ALA A 48 26.75 9.30 -22.24
C ALA A 48 26.06 8.52 -23.37
N ALA A 49 25.58 7.30 -23.10
CA ALA A 49 24.82 6.51 -24.06
C ALA A 49 23.52 7.21 -24.50
N GLY A 50 22.85 7.91 -23.58
CA GLY A 50 21.69 8.74 -23.88
C GLY A 50 22.02 9.87 -24.87
N LYS A 51 23.14 10.57 -24.68
CA LYS A 51 23.59 11.62 -25.62
C LYS A 51 23.87 11.06 -27.02
N VAL A 52 24.51 9.90 -27.11
CA VAL A 52 24.79 9.24 -28.39
C VAL A 52 23.50 8.82 -29.10
N LYS A 53 22.48 8.32 -28.37
CA LYS A 53 21.17 8.01 -28.96
C LYS A 53 20.47 9.24 -29.54
N VAL A 54 20.53 10.38 -28.86
CA VAL A 54 19.99 11.66 -29.35
C VAL A 54 20.70 12.10 -30.63
N LEU A 55 22.03 12.01 -30.67
CA LEU A 55 22.84 12.30 -31.87
C LEU A 55 22.49 11.40 -33.05
N LEU A 56 22.17 10.13 -32.79
CA LEU A 56 21.78 9.14 -33.79
C LEU A 56 20.29 9.21 -34.19
N GLY A 57 19.51 10.16 -33.64
CA GLY A 57 18.08 10.26 -33.92
C GLY A 57 17.27 9.06 -33.42
N ILE A 58 17.83 8.24 -32.53
CA ILE A 58 17.16 7.07 -31.94
C ILE A 58 16.26 7.57 -30.82
N ASN A 59 15.04 7.90 -31.16
CA ASN A 59 13.99 8.18 -30.20
C ASN A 59 13.46 6.85 -29.65
N ASP A 60 13.98 6.43 -28.49
CA ASP A 60 13.23 5.48 -27.68
C ASP A 60 11.92 6.16 -27.31
N THR A 61 10.80 5.68 -27.84
CA THR A 61 9.46 5.99 -27.32
C THR A 61 9.46 5.47 -25.89
N LYS A 62 9.91 6.31 -24.94
CA LYS A 62 9.79 5.99 -23.53
C LYS A 62 8.29 5.89 -23.31
N MET A 63 7.77 4.67 -23.25
CA MET A 63 6.51 4.38 -22.59
C MET A 63 6.70 4.84 -21.15
N HIS A 64 6.45 6.13 -20.93
CA HIS A 64 6.14 6.62 -19.62
C HIS A 64 4.86 5.90 -19.27
N ASP A 65 5.00 4.96 -18.35
CA ASP A 65 3.88 4.40 -17.61
C ASP A 65 3.45 5.56 -16.68
N SER A 66 2.73 6.51 -17.28
CA SER A 66 2.77 7.95 -16.96
C SER A 66 2.22 8.27 -15.57
N ASP A 67 1.24 7.52 -15.09
CA ASP A 67 0.50 7.93 -13.90
C ASP A 67 1.31 7.79 -12.60
N TRP A 68 2.22 6.81 -12.51
CA TRP A 68 3.00 6.61 -11.28
C TRP A 68 4.21 7.54 -11.22
N GLN A 69 4.83 7.88 -12.36
CA GLN A 69 5.94 8.84 -12.43
C GLN A 69 5.46 10.27 -12.20
N LEU A 70 4.24 10.60 -12.64
CA LEU A 70 3.63 11.92 -12.42
C LEU A 70 3.21 12.13 -10.97
N THR A 71 2.63 11.12 -10.33
CA THR A 71 2.02 11.29 -9.01
C THR A 71 2.90 10.85 -7.83
N ASN A 72 4.01 10.14 -8.08
CA ASN A 72 4.86 9.51 -7.06
C ASN A 72 4.09 8.68 -6.02
N ARG A 73 2.86 8.26 -6.34
CA ARG A 73 2.02 7.47 -5.43
C ARG A 73 2.67 6.12 -5.19
N CYS A 74 2.61 5.67 -3.95
CA CYS A 74 3.08 4.35 -3.57
C CYS A 74 2.37 3.27 -4.38
N LYS A 75 3.11 2.47 -5.13
CA LYS A 75 2.55 1.37 -5.95
C LYS A 75 1.70 0.39 -5.14
N ARG A 76 2.04 0.21 -3.86
CA ARG A 76 1.40 -0.77 -2.98
C ARG A 76 0.06 -0.28 -2.43
N CYS A 77 0.00 0.95 -1.91
CA CYS A 77 -1.24 1.52 -1.34
C CYS A 77 -1.94 2.53 -2.26
N ARG A 78 -1.43 2.76 -3.46
CA ARG A 78 -1.99 3.67 -4.49
C ARG A 78 -2.22 5.10 -3.99
N GLY A 79 -1.45 5.58 -3.01
CA GLY A 79 -1.61 6.93 -2.46
C GLY A 79 -2.27 7.00 -1.08
N THR A 80 -2.87 5.92 -0.58
CA THR A 80 -3.66 5.99 0.67
C THR A 80 -2.83 5.97 1.96
N GLY A 81 -1.56 5.58 1.89
CA GLY A 81 -0.70 5.40 3.07
C GLY A 81 -1.02 4.16 3.92
N ALA A 82 -2.14 3.48 3.68
CA ALA A 82 -2.57 2.33 4.48
C ALA A 82 -3.12 1.20 3.61
N LEU A 83 -2.95 -0.03 4.08
CA LEU A 83 -3.47 -1.24 3.47
C LEU A 83 -4.50 -1.89 4.40
N PRO A 84 -5.49 -2.61 3.85
CA PRO A 84 -6.42 -3.38 4.67
C PRO A 84 -5.64 -4.38 5.53
N CYS A 85 -6.02 -4.49 6.80
CA CYS A 85 -5.40 -5.42 7.72
C CYS A 85 -5.68 -6.85 7.27
N VAL A 86 -4.63 -7.63 7.04
CA VAL A 86 -4.69 -9.02 6.56
C VAL A 86 -5.41 -9.96 7.53
N HIS A 87 -5.42 -9.65 8.82
CA HIS A 87 -5.99 -10.53 9.86
C HIS A 87 -7.49 -10.35 10.07
N CYS A 88 -8.03 -9.19 9.67
CA CYS A 88 -9.47 -8.93 9.74
C CYS A 88 -10.05 -8.50 8.40
N SER A 89 -9.30 -8.68 7.30
CA SER A 89 -9.71 -8.32 5.94
C SER A 89 -10.31 -6.91 5.80
N GLY A 90 -9.80 -5.93 6.56
CA GLY A 90 -10.33 -4.57 6.53
C GLY A 90 -11.45 -4.22 7.52
N THR A 91 -12.05 -5.20 8.21
CA THR A 91 -13.24 -4.96 9.05
C THR A 91 -12.93 -4.37 10.44
N GLY A 92 -11.69 -4.51 10.92
CA GLY A 92 -11.32 -4.16 12.28
C GLY A 92 -11.79 -5.17 13.33
N LEU A 93 -12.53 -6.21 12.92
CA LEU A 93 -13.13 -7.20 13.80
C LEU A 93 -12.55 -8.57 13.50
N LEU A 94 -12.13 -9.31 14.53
CA LEU A 94 -11.94 -10.75 14.40
C LEU A 94 -13.34 -11.36 14.42
N GLY A 95 -13.74 -12.01 13.33
CA GLY A 95 -14.95 -12.83 13.31
C GLY A 95 -14.93 -13.86 14.45
N PRO A 96 -16.07 -14.46 14.81
CA PRO A 96 -16.12 -15.45 15.90
C PRO A 96 -15.09 -16.53 15.62
N GLN A 97 -14.05 -16.61 16.47
CA GLN A 97 -13.01 -17.61 16.38
C GLN A 97 -13.66 -19.00 16.46
N PRO A 98 -13.40 -19.93 15.51
CA PRO A 98 -13.74 -21.32 15.74
C PRO A 98 -12.87 -21.81 16.90
N ARG A 99 -13.49 -22.06 18.06
CA ARG A 99 -12.83 -22.77 19.15
C ARG A 99 -12.51 -24.17 18.62
N LYS A 100 -11.23 -24.52 18.55
CA LYS A 100 -10.78 -25.91 18.41
C LYS A 100 -11.09 -26.68 19.69
#